data_AF-A0A139QMS0-F1
#
_entry.id   AF-A0A139QMS0-F1
#
_cell.length_a   1.000
_cell.length_b   1.000
_cell.length_c   1.000
_cell.angle_alpha   90.00
_cell.angle_beta   90.00
_cell.angle_gamma   90.00
#
_symmetry.space_group_name_H-M   'P 1'
#
loop_
_entity.id
_entity.type
_entity.pdbx_description
1 polymer ?
#
loop_
_entity_poly.entity_id
_entity_poly.type
_entity_poly.pdbx_seq_one_letter_code
_entity_poly.pdbx_strand_id
1 'polypeptide(L)'
;MESYGPKFVENIVQGISRDILAHSIKQLKDKKIVGHIHDELIIECLPKQNLDEISNQMSISPIWMKDINLRAEGYECYFYQKG
;
A
#
# COMPACT_ATOMS: atom_id res chain seq x y z
N MET A 1 1.82 8.89 -35.25
CA MET A 1 1.94 8.18 -33.95
C MET A 1 3.06 8.85 -33.18
N GLU A 2 2.78 9.99 -32.56
CA GLU A 2 3.71 10.58 -31.59
C GLU A 2 3.67 9.68 -30.35
N SER A 3 4.75 8.95 -30.11
CA SER A 3 4.93 8.23 -28.85
C SER A 3 5.11 9.29 -27.77
N TYR A 4 4.05 9.54 -27.01
CA TYR A 4 4.10 10.34 -25.80
C TYR A 4 4.92 9.58 -24.74
N GLY A 5 6.24 9.64 -24.84
CA GLY A 5 7.19 9.11 -23.85
C GLY A 5 6.75 9.34 -22.40
N PRO A 6 6.23 10.54 -22.03
CA PRO A 6 5.70 10.79 -20.69
C PRO A 6 4.56 9.86 -20.27
N LYS A 7 3.66 9.49 -21.18
CA LYS A 7 2.51 8.62 -20.87
C LYS A 7 2.93 7.18 -20.61
N PHE A 8 3.96 6.70 -21.29
CA PHE A 8 4.50 5.36 -21.03
C PHE A 8 5.13 5.27 -19.65
N VAL A 9 5.94 6.25 -19.27
CA VAL A 9 6.56 6.30 -17.94
C VAL A 9 5.48 6.38 -16.85
N GLU A 10 4.48 7.25 -17.03
CA GLU A 10 3.35 7.37 -16.10
C GLU A 10 2.62 6.03 -15.90
N ASN A 11 2.29 5.33 -16.99
CA ASN A 11 1.58 4.06 -16.93
C ASN A 11 2.41 2.97 -16.24
N ILE A 12 3.73 2.91 -16.49
CA ILE A 12 4.63 1.95 -15.86
C ILE A 12 4.70 2.19 -14.35
N VAL A 13 4.90 3.45 -13.93
CA VAL A 13 4.96 3.81 -12.51
C VAL A 13 3.65 3.47 -11.81
N GLN A 14 2.50 3.84 -12.38
CA GLN A 14 1.19 3.51 -11.80
C GLN A 14 0.94 2.00 -11.71
N GLY A 15 1.38 1.23 -12.70
CA GLY A 15 1.29 -0.23 -12.70
C GLY A 15 2.10 -0.86 -11.55
N ILE A 16 3.36 -0.47 -11.43
CA ILE A 16 4.26 -0.95 -10.36
C ILE A 16 3.71 -0.58 -8.98
N SER A 17 3.26 0.66 -8.79
CA SER A 17 2.64 1.09 -7.52
C SER A 17 1.43 0.23 -7.14
N ARG A 18 0.59 -0.12 -8.12
CA ARG A 18 -0.59 -0.97 -7.89
C ARG A 18 -0.20 -2.41 -7.55
N ASP A 19 0.82 -2.95 -8.19
CA ASP A 19 1.32 -4.31 -7.90
C ASP A 19 1.93 -4.40 -6.50
N ILE A 20 2.65 -3.36 -6.06
CA ILE A 20 3.17 -3.26 -4.69
C ILE A 20 2.02 -3.21 -3.69
N LEU A 21 1.02 -2.35 -3.90
CA LEU A 21 -0.15 -2.28 -3.01
C LEU A 21 -0.91 -3.63 -2.95
N ALA A 22 -1.10 -4.27 -4.10
CA ALA A 22 -1.74 -5.59 -4.17
C ALA A 22 -0.94 -6.66 -3.43
N HIS A 23 0.39 -6.57 -3.40
CA HIS A 23 1.23 -7.42 -2.56
C HIS A 23 0.95 -7.19 -1.08
N SER A 24 0.95 -5.93 -0.62
CA SER A 24 0.66 -5.58 0.78
C SER A 24 -0.75 -6.03 1.22
N ILE A 25 -1.76 -5.88 0.36
CA ILE A 25 -3.12 -6.39 0.61
C ILE A 25 -3.12 -7.92 0.81
N LYS A 26 -2.34 -8.66 0.01
CA LYS A 26 -2.22 -10.13 0.18
C LYS A 26 -1.53 -10.52 1.49
N GLN A 27 -0.55 -9.73 1.94
CA GLN A 27 0.12 -9.94 3.22
C GLN A 27 -0.85 -9.72 4.39
N LEU A 28 -1.72 -8.73 4.27
CA LEU A 28 -2.73 -8.34 5.26
C LEU A 28 -4.09 -9.05 5.08
N LYS A 29 -4.14 -10.21 4.41
CA LYS A 29 -5.39 -10.91 4.06
C LYS A 29 -6.24 -11.33 5.26
N ASP A 30 -5.65 -11.41 6.46
CA ASP A 30 -6.32 -11.72 7.72
C ASP A 30 -6.96 -10.48 8.36
N LYS A 31 -6.67 -9.28 7.84
CA LYS A 31 -7.21 -8.01 8.33
C LYS A 31 -8.48 -7.63 7.58
N LYS A 32 -9.38 -6.92 8.26
CA LYS A 32 -10.58 -6.36 7.64
C LYS A 32 -10.24 -5.04 6.95
N ILE A 33 -9.75 -5.13 5.72
CA ILE A 33 -9.52 -3.96 4.87
C ILE A 33 -10.87 -3.44 4.39
N VAL A 34 -11.20 -2.19 4.75
CA VAL A 34 -12.48 -1.54 4.41
C VAL A 34 -12.33 -0.55 3.26
N GLY A 35 -11.11 -0.21 2.87
CA GLY A 35 -10.83 0.65 1.72
C GLY A 35 -9.34 0.81 1.47
N HIS A 36 -9.01 1.40 0.33
CA HIS A 36 -7.67 1.86 0.01
C HIS A 36 -7.74 3.13 -0.83
N ILE A 37 -6.81 4.06 -0.63
CA ILE A 37 -6.74 5.35 -1.34
C ILE A 37 -5.30 5.55 -1.77
N HIS A 38 -5.04 5.58 -3.07
CA HIS A 38 -3.66 5.54 -3.60
C HIS A 38 -2.88 4.36 -3.01
N ASP A 39 -1.89 4.62 -2.18
CA ASP A 39 -1.02 3.70 -1.45
C ASP A 39 -1.45 3.47 0.01
N GLU A 40 -2.50 4.14 0.48
CA GLU A 40 -3.05 3.99 1.83
C GLU A 40 -4.02 2.80 1.92
N LEU A 41 -3.96 2.07 3.03
CA LEU A 41 -4.95 1.05 3.39
C LEU A 41 -5.74 1.49 4.62
N ILE A 42 -7.06 1.34 4.57
CA ILE A 42 -7.95 1.57 5.70
C ILE A 42 -8.36 0.22 6.26
N ILE A 43 -8.00 -0.03 7.52
CA ILE A 43 -8.25 -1.30 8.20
C ILE A 43 -9.13 -1.05 9.42
N GLU A 44 -10.26 -1.75 9.47
CA GLU A 44 -11.11 -1.76 10.66
C GLU A 44 -10.64 -2.88 11.59
N CYS A 45 -10.27 -2.52 12.82
CA CYS A 45 -9.64 -3.44 13.76
C CYS A 45 -10.13 -3.22 15.19
N LEU A 46 -9.90 -4.23 16.04
CA LEU A 46 -10.07 -4.06 17.48
C LEU A 46 -8.94 -3.20 18.05
N PRO A 47 -9.15 -2.44 19.14
CA PRO A 47 -8.12 -1.58 19.77
C PRO A 47 -6.86 -2.29 20.27
N LYS A 48 -6.80 -3.63 20.16
CA LYS A 48 -5.66 -4.45 20.57
C LYS A 48 -4.70 -4.75 19.42
N GLN A 49 -5.07 -4.42 18.19
CA GLN A 49 -4.17 -4.58 17.05
C GLN A 49 -3.09 -3.52 17.09
N ASN A 50 -1.86 -3.92 16.76
CA ASN A 50 -0.70 -3.05 16.78
C ASN A 50 -0.49 -2.43 15.39
N LEU A 51 -0.44 -1.10 15.32
CA LEU A 51 -0.20 -0.35 14.10
C LEU A 51 1.18 -0.61 13.47
N ASP A 52 2.22 -0.74 14.29
CA ASP A 52 3.58 -1.04 13.82
C ASP A 52 3.63 -2.41 13.15
N GLU A 53 2.89 -3.41 13.65
CA GLU A 53 2.81 -4.74 13.01
C GLU A 53 2.23 -4.63 11.59
N ILE A 54 1.15 -3.88 11.43
CA ILE A 54 0.51 -3.63 10.14
C ILE A 54 1.45 -2.87 9.20
N SER A 55 2.08 -1.80 9.70
CA SER A 55 3.03 -0.97 8.93
C SER A 55 4.26 -1.78 8.50
N ASN A 56 4.77 -2.65 9.38
CA ASN A 56 5.86 -3.57 9.05
C ASN A 56 5.45 -4.56 7.95
N GLN A 57 4.23 -5.12 8.01
CA GLN A 57 3.73 -6.02 6.97
C GLN A 57 3.56 -5.30 5.62
N MET A 58 3.09 -4.05 5.63
CA MET A 58 3.00 -3.22 4.41
C MET A 58 4.36 -2.87 3.82
N SER A 59 5.42 -2.83 4.64
CA SER A 59 6.80 -2.53 4.23
C SER A 59 7.55 -3.74 3.66
N ILE A 60 6.93 -4.92 3.58
CA ILE A 60 7.56 -6.12 3.01
C ILE A 60 7.59 -5.99 1.48
N SER A 61 8.80 -5.92 0.93
CA SER A 61 9.03 -5.84 -0.51
C SER A 61 8.64 -7.14 -1.23
N PRO A 62 8.03 -7.07 -2.42
CA PRO A 62 7.74 -8.26 -3.20
C PRO A 62 9.03 -8.93 -3.71
N ILE A 63 8.99 -10.25 -3.91
CA ILE A 63 10.16 -11.07 -4.29
C ILE A 63 10.82 -10.60 -5.60
N TRP A 64 10.05 -10.02 -6.52
CA TRP A 64 10.53 -9.52 -7.81
C TRP A 64 11.17 -8.12 -7.72
N MET A 65 11.09 -7.45 -6.57
CA MET A 65 11.66 -6.12 -6.32
C MET A 65 12.11 -6.01 -4.85
N LYS A 66 13.07 -6.86 -4.45
CA LYS A 66 13.50 -6.97 -3.04
C LYS A 66 14.24 -5.73 -2.53
N ASP A 67 14.98 -5.07 -3.42
CA ASP A 67 15.88 -3.97 -3.06
C ASP A 67 15.16 -2.61 -2.99
N ILE A 68 13.84 -2.57 -3.21
CA ILE A 68 13.09 -1.33 -3.02
C ILE A 68 13.05 -0.98 -1.54
N ASN A 69 13.39 0.28 -1.23
CA ASN A 69 13.22 0.86 0.09
C ASN A 69 11.73 1.20 0.29
N LEU A 70 10.93 0.17 0.59
CA LEU A 70 9.52 0.33 0.91
C LEU A 70 9.38 0.66 2.40
N ARG A 71 8.64 1.73 2.69
CA ARG A 71 8.32 2.16 4.05
C ARG A 71 6.83 2.44 4.11
N ALA A 72 6.19 1.98 5.17
CA ALA A 72 4.81 2.32 5.47
C ALA A 72 4.75 2.97 6.84
N GLU A 73 3.95 4.03 6.92
CA GLU A 73 3.60 4.71 8.15
C GLU A 73 2.07 4.71 8.24
N GLY A 74 1.55 4.78 9.45
CA GLY A 74 0.12 4.80 9.69
C GLY A 74 -0.23 5.59 10.93
N TYR A 75 -1.52 5.75 11.16
CA TYR A 75 -2.07 6.31 12.39
C TYR A 75 -3.36 5.59 12.76
N GLU A 76 -3.72 5.65 14.04
CA GLU A 76 -4.99 5.11 14.55
C GLU A 76 -6.01 6.23 14.73
N CYS A 77 -7.25 6.00 14.34
CA CYS A 77 -8.34 6.95 14.51
C CYS A 77 -9.70 6.23 14.63
N TYR A 78 -10.66 6.86 15.30
CA TYR A 78 -12.04 6.36 15.39
C TYR A 78 -12.88 6.65 14.13
N PHE A 79 -12.41 7.57 13.29
CA PHE A 79 -13.05 7.96 12.04
C PHE A 79 -11.96 8.37 11.05
N TYR A 80 -12.16 8.02 9.78
CA TYR A 80 -11.21 8.34 8.72
C TYR A 80 -10.92 9.84 8.66
N GLN A 81 -9.64 10.22 8.71
CA GLN A 81 -9.18 11.59 8.54
C GLN A 81 -8.42 11.68 7.23
N LYS A 82 -8.96 12.44 6.27
CA LYS A 82 -8.23 12.69 5.03
C LYS A 82 -7.03 13.58 5.34
N GLY A 83 -5.82 13.09 5.05
CA GLY A 83 -4.60 13.89 5.04
C GLY A 83 -4.60 14.96 3.96
#